data_AF-A0A8J3C527-F1
#
_entry.id   AF-A0A8J3C527-F1
#
_cell.length_a   1.000
_cell.length_b   1.000
_cell.length_c   1.000
_cell.angle_alpha   90.00
_cell.angle_beta   90.00
_cell.angle_gamma   90.00
#
_symmetry.space_group_name_H-M   'P 1'
#
loop_
_entity.id
_entity.type
_entity.pdbx_description
1 polymer ?
#
loop_
_entity_poly.entity_id
_entity_poly.type
_entity_poly.pdbx_seq_one_letter_code
_entity_poly.pdbx_strand_id
1 'polypeptide(L)'
;MYPVWPQWEDGDDRRLQHDERDDPTMSETPPWSYLDEVDEALVEGVAERLVADTTIRGRRVQVTVQNCVVILEGNVDTAESKDAAGRQAWATPGVYDVCNMLTTDA
;
A
#
# COMPACT_ATOMS: atom_id res chain seq x y z
N MET A 1 -2.51 9.63 15.07
CA MET A 1 -3.28 10.84 15.44
C MET A 1 -2.66 11.98 14.67
N TYR A 2 -3.33 12.46 13.62
CA TYR A 2 -2.84 13.56 12.81
C TYR A 2 -2.98 14.88 13.60
N PRO A 3 -2.03 15.82 13.48
CA PRO A 3 -2.15 17.10 14.17
C PRO A 3 -3.35 17.88 13.62
N VAL A 4 -4.19 18.38 14.53
CA VAL A 4 -5.28 19.32 14.24
C VAL A 4 -4.66 20.67 13.91
N TRP A 5 -4.85 21.14 12.69
CA TRP A 5 -4.39 22.49 12.28
C TRP A 5 -5.28 23.58 12.91
N PRO A 6 -4.75 24.78 13.17
CA PRO A 6 -5.51 25.85 13.81
C PRO A 6 -6.51 26.51 12.86
N GLN A 7 -7.65 26.86 13.44
CA GLN A 7 -8.72 27.71 12.93
C GLN A 7 -8.17 29.05 12.39
N TRP A 8 -8.45 29.32 11.12
CA TRP A 8 -8.24 30.61 10.50
C TRP A 8 -9.27 31.59 11.06
N GLU A 9 -8.82 32.62 11.77
CA GLU A 9 -9.56 33.85 11.99
C GLU A 9 -8.54 34.97 11.85
N ASP A 10 -8.40 35.51 10.64
CA ASP A 10 -7.96 36.89 10.50
C ASP A 10 -8.44 37.38 9.14
N GLY A 11 -9.42 38.27 9.21
CA GLY A 11 -9.82 39.09 8.09
C GLY A 11 -8.75 40.15 7.90
N ASP A 12 -8.02 40.08 6.80
CA ASP A 12 -7.38 41.27 6.25
C ASP A 12 -7.69 41.38 4.76
N ASP A 13 -8.36 42.48 4.49
CA ASP A 13 -8.93 42.93 3.25
C ASP A 13 -7.82 43.56 2.38
N ARG A 14 -7.99 43.44 1.07
CA ARG A 14 -7.46 44.28 -0.01
C ARG A 14 -6.15 43.86 -0.69
N ARG A 15 -6.34 43.77 -2.02
CA ARG A 15 -5.37 44.01 -3.09
C ARG A 15 -4.25 42.99 -3.16
N LEU A 16 -4.50 41.94 -3.94
CA LEU A 16 -3.71 41.67 -5.14
C LEU A 16 -4.66 41.22 -6.24
N GLN A 17 -4.71 41.97 -7.34
CA GLN A 17 -5.36 41.53 -8.56
C GLN A 17 -4.55 40.35 -9.08
N HIS A 18 -5.15 39.15 -9.08
CA HIS A 18 -4.87 38.09 -10.04
C HIS A 18 -3.39 37.92 -10.42
N ASP A 19 -2.60 37.36 -9.51
CA ASP A 19 -1.46 36.52 -9.91
C ASP A 19 -1.59 35.21 -9.13
N GLU A 20 -2.63 34.44 -9.50
CA GLU A 20 -2.95 33.07 -9.04
C GLU A 20 -1.89 32.04 -9.50
N ARG A 21 -0.65 32.44 -9.80
CA ARG A 21 0.31 31.56 -10.47
C ARG A 21 1.27 30.82 -9.53
N ASP A 22 1.33 31.18 -8.25
CA ASP A 22 2.36 30.64 -7.34
C ASP A 22 1.88 30.40 -5.89
N ASP A 23 0.68 29.83 -5.72
CA ASP A 23 0.29 29.19 -4.46
C ASP A 23 0.16 27.67 -4.70
N PRO A 24 1.21 26.86 -4.49
CA PRO A 24 1.19 25.42 -4.80
C PRO A 24 0.47 24.59 -3.72
N THR A 25 -0.41 25.21 -2.93
CA THR A 25 -1.23 24.49 -1.97
C THR A 25 -2.60 24.28 -2.64
N MET A 26 -2.95 23.03 -2.97
CA MET A 26 -4.24 22.58 -3.57
C MET A 26 -4.26 22.17 -5.06
N SER A 27 -3.21 21.56 -5.62
CA SER A 27 -3.36 20.83 -6.90
C SER A 27 -2.53 19.57 -7.10
N GLU A 28 -1.49 19.32 -6.31
CA GLU A 28 -0.73 18.08 -6.39
C GLU A 28 -1.18 17.14 -5.29
N THR A 29 -1.41 15.89 -5.68
CA THR A 29 -1.68 14.78 -4.77
C THR A 29 -0.71 14.87 -3.58
N PRO A 30 -1.22 14.70 -2.35
CA PRO A 30 -0.40 14.90 -1.17
C PRO A 30 0.86 14.01 -1.20
N PRO A 31 1.97 14.37 -0.54
CA PRO A 31 3.23 13.62 -0.60
C PRO A 31 3.11 12.17 -0.09
N TRP A 32 2.03 11.84 0.63
CA TRP A 32 1.65 10.49 1.04
C TRP A 32 1.05 9.65 -0.09
N SER A 33 0.73 10.25 -1.24
CA SER A 33 0.35 9.59 -2.50
C SER A 33 1.52 8.84 -3.14
N TYR A 34 2.77 9.14 -2.75
CA TYR A 34 3.97 8.47 -3.26
C TYR A 34 4.05 6.98 -2.85
N LEU A 35 3.28 6.60 -1.83
CA LEU A 35 3.25 5.22 -1.34
C LEU A 35 2.30 4.36 -2.18
N ASP A 36 1.20 4.91 -2.70
CA ASP A 36 0.24 4.14 -3.51
C ASP A 36 0.88 3.58 -4.80
N GLU A 37 1.67 4.39 -5.52
CA GLU A 37 2.34 3.95 -6.75
C GLU A 37 3.38 2.84 -6.49
N VAL A 38 4.09 2.92 -5.35
CA VAL A 38 5.07 1.92 -4.94
C VAL A 38 4.37 0.66 -4.45
N ASP A 39 3.31 0.81 -3.66
CA ASP A 39 2.50 -0.29 -3.15
C ASP A 39 1.85 -1.07 -4.30
N GLU A 40 1.31 -0.39 -5.31
CA GLU A 40 0.70 -1.02 -6.47
C GLU A 40 1.73 -1.83 -7.28
N ALA A 41 2.94 -1.28 -7.49
CA ALA A 41 4.04 -2.01 -8.12
C ALA A 41 4.49 -3.23 -7.30
N LEU A 42 4.48 -3.13 -5.96
CA LEU A 42 4.79 -4.24 -5.07
C LEU A 42 3.70 -5.31 -5.11
N VAL A 43 2.42 -4.92 -5.13
CA VAL A 43 1.27 -5.85 -5.27
C VAL A 43 1.46 -6.69 -6.53
N GLU A 44 1.74 -6.04 -7.67
CA GLU A 44 1.93 -6.74 -8.95
C GLU A 44 3.10 -7.73 -8.87
N GLY A 45 4.27 -7.28 -8.41
CA GLY A 45 5.47 -8.12 -8.34
C GLY A 45 5.34 -9.29 -7.36
N VAL A 46 4.61 -9.10 -6.25
CA VAL A 46 4.29 -10.16 -5.29
C VAL A 46 3.26 -11.13 -5.88
N ALA A 47 2.21 -10.61 -6.53
CA ALA A 47 1.16 -11.42 -7.15
C ALA A 47 1.73 -12.30 -8.26
N GLU A 48 2.59 -11.77 -9.13
CA GLU A 48 3.27 -12.54 -10.18
C GLU A 48 4.06 -13.73 -9.60
N ARG A 49 4.82 -13.50 -8.53
CA ARG A 49 5.59 -14.54 -7.84
C ARG A 49 4.68 -15.60 -7.21
N LEU A 50 3.61 -15.17 -6.54
CA LEU A 50 2.62 -16.08 -5.95
C LEU A 50 1.90 -16.92 -7.00
N VAL A 51 1.61 -16.34 -8.17
CA VAL A 51 1.00 -17.05 -9.30
C VAL A 51 1.99 -18.03 -9.94
N ALA A 52 3.27 -17.71 -9.95
CA ALA A 52 4.32 -18.61 -10.42
C ALA A 52 4.50 -19.82 -9.48
N ASP A 53 4.22 -19.66 -8.19
CA ASP A 53 4.31 -20.75 -7.22
C ASP A 53 3.11 -21.71 -7.33
N THR A 54 3.36 -22.93 -7.81
CA THR A 54 2.32 -23.94 -8.03
C THR A 54 1.62 -24.39 -6.76
N THR A 55 2.21 -24.17 -5.58
CA THR A 55 1.62 -24.55 -4.29
C THR A 55 0.51 -23.59 -3.84
N ILE A 56 0.47 -22.38 -4.40
CA ILE A 56 -0.47 -21.30 -4.08
C ILE A 56 -1.37 -20.98 -5.29
N ARG A 57 -0.88 -21.26 -6.50
CA ARG A 57 -1.58 -21.09 -7.78
C ARG A 57 -2.98 -21.72 -7.75
N GLY A 58 -4.01 -20.89 -7.92
CA GLY A 58 -5.42 -21.31 -7.97
C GLY A 58 -6.19 -21.21 -6.66
N ARG A 59 -5.57 -20.68 -5.59
CA ARG A 59 -6.23 -20.42 -4.31
C ARG A 59 -6.79 -19.00 -4.23
N ARG A 60 -7.82 -18.80 -3.42
CA ARG A 60 -8.34 -17.47 -3.07
C ARG A 60 -7.41 -16.86 -2.02
N VAL A 61 -6.24 -16.43 -2.49
CA VAL A 61 -5.31 -15.62 -1.70
C VAL A 61 -5.44 -14.18 -2.20
N GLN A 62 -5.77 -13.29 -1.28
CA GLN A 62 -5.83 -11.87 -1.50
C GLN A 62 -4.50 -11.26 -1.04
N VAL A 63 -3.90 -10.47 -1.92
CA VAL A 63 -2.63 -9.78 -1.68
C VAL A 63 -2.93 -8.30 -1.65
N THR A 64 -2.56 -7.66 -0.54
CA THR A 64 -2.71 -6.22 -0.36
C THR A 64 -1.36 -5.67 0.07
N VAL A 65 -0.96 -4.49 -0.41
CA VAL A 65 0.23 -3.79 0.09
C VAL A 65 -0.21 -2.42 0.59
N GLN A 66 0.28 -2.03 1.77
CA GLN A 66 0.05 -0.70 2.33
C GLN A 66 1.33 -0.21 2.98
N ASN A 67 1.82 0.95 2.54
CA ASN A 67 3.03 1.57 3.06
C ASN A 67 4.23 0.60 3.07
N CYS A 68 4.44 -0.09 1.94
CA CYS A 68 5.42 -1.15 1.71
C CYS A 68 5.26 -2.41 2.59
N VAL A 69 4.12 -2.58 3.26
CA VAL A 69 3.81 -3.79 4.06
C VAL A 69 2.89 -4.69 3.25
N VAL A 70 3.36 -5.91 2.95
CA VAL A 70 2.58 -6.92 2.22
C VAL A 70 1.70 -7.68 3.20
N ILE A 71 0.42 -7.78 2.89
CA ILE A 71 -0.59 -8.46 3.69
C ILE A 71 -1.18 -9.58 2.82
N LEU A 72 -1.02 -10.81 3.29
CA LEU A 72 -1.49 -12.03 2.63
C LEU A 72 -2.67 -12.58 3.41
N GLU A 73 -3.85 -12.56 2.81
CA GLU A 73 -5.10 -13.03 3.42
C GLU A 73 -5.77 -14.10 2.56
N GLY A 74 -6.53 -15.00 3.18
CA GLY A 74 -7.24 -16.06 2.49
C GLY A 74 -6.99 -17.43 3.08
N ASN A 75 -7.51 -18.45 2.39
CA ASN A 75 -7.47 -19.83 2.85
C ASN A 75 -6.53 -20.67 1.99
N VAL A 76 -5.64 -21.41 2.64
CA VAL A 76 -4.73 -22.36 2.02
C VAL A 76 -4.93 -23.74 2.63
N ASP A 77 -4.65 -24.80 1.87
CA ASP A 77 -4.91 -26.17 2.32
C ASP A 77 -3.80 -26.70 3.24
N THR A 78 -2.59 -26.11 3.19
CA THR A 78 -1.42 -26.61 3.90
C THR A 78 -0.62 -25.49 4.54
N ALA A 79 0.05 -25.82 5.65
CA ALA A 79 1.00 -24.92 6.29
C ALA A 79 2.22 -24.61 5.40
N GLU A 80 2.57 -25.54 4.49
CA GLU A 80 3.64 -25.33 3.51
C GLU A 80 3.30 -24.23 2.52
N SER A 81 2.07 -24.20 1.98
CA SER A 81 1.63 -23.10 1.11
C SER A 81 1.62 -21.76 1.86
N LYS A 82 1.26 -21.76 3.15
CA LYS A 82 1.34 -20.58 4.00
C LYS A 82 2.78 -20.06 4.11
N ASP A 83 3.74 -20.93 4.42
CA ASP A 83 5.15 -20.55 4.55
C ASP A 83 5.75 -20.09 3.21
N ALA A 84 5.44 -20.80 2.13
CA ALA A 84 5.86 -20.46 0.78
C ALA A 84 5.37 -19.05 0.38
N ALA A 85 4.12 -18.72 0.67
CA ALA A 85 3.56 -17.39 0.37
C ALA A 85 4.32 -16.28 1.09
N GLY A 86 4.63 -16.48 2.38
CA GLY A 86 5.44 -15.54 3.15
C GLY A 86 6.85 -15.36 2.57
N ARG A 87 7.51 -16.45 2.19
CA ARG A 87 8.85 -16.39 1.58
C ARG A 87 8.84 -15.69 0.22
N GLN A 88 7.84 -15.95 -0.62
CA GLN A 88 7.72 -15.29 -1.92
C GLN A 88 7.51 -13.78 -1.77
N ALA A 89 6.67 -13.37 -0.81
CA ALA A 89 6.47 -11.95 -0.51
C ALA A 89 7.77 -11.30 0.00
N TRP A 90 8.48 -11.92 0.93
CA TRP A 90 9.77 -11.43 1.45
C TRP A 90 10.86 -11.35 0.38
N ALA A 91 10.80 -12.19 -0.65
CA ALA A 91 11.77 -12.19 -1.74
C ALA A 91 11.57 -11.03 -2.73
N THR A 92 10.51 -10.25 -2.61
CA THR A 92 10.25 -9.09 -3.47
C THR A 92 11.04 -7.87 -2.98
N PRO A 93 11.83 -7.22 -3.85
CA PRO A 93 12.59 -6.03 -3.48
C PRO A 93 11.64 -4.84 -3.20
N GLY A 94 11.89 -4.12 -2.11
CA GLY A 94 11.08 -2.97 -1.69
C GLY A 94 10.03 -3.30 -0.61
N VAL A 95 9.86 -4.57 -0.28
CA VAL A 95 9.01 -4.98 0.84
C VAL A 95 9.69 -4.61 2.17
N TYR A 96 8.96 -3.85 2.98
CA TYR A 96 9.41 -3.47 4.32
C TYR A 96 9.02 -4.51 5.37
N ASP A 97 7.81 -5.04 5.28
CA ASP A 97 7.31 -6.07 6.19
C ASP A 97 6.27 -6.98 5.50
N VAL A 98 6.06 -8.18 6.04
CA VAL A 98 5.10 -9.17 5.51
C VAL A 98 4.22 -9.72 6.63
N CYS A 99 2.94 -9.41 6.55
CA CYS A 99 1.87 -9.94 7.40
C CYS A 99 1.21 -11.15 6.74
N ASN A 100 1.59 -12.34 7.18
CA ASN A 100 0.98 -13.59 6.71
C ASN A 100 -0.23 -13.99 7.57
N MET A 101 -1.43 -13.63 7.12
CA MET A 101 -2.71 -13.89 7.78
C MET A 101 -3.47 -15.06 7.15
N LEU A 102 -2.78 -15.92 6.39
CA LEU A 102 -3.39 -17.10 5.78
C LEU A 102 -3.87 -18.10 6.84
N THR A 103 -5.09 -18.61 6.65
CA THR A 103 -5.67 -19.67 7.48
C THR A 103 -5.53 -21.01 6.77
N THR A 104 -5.17 -22.04 7.54
CA THR A 104 -5.23 -23.44 7.10
C THR A 104 -6.45 -24.06 7.75
N ASP A 105 -7.38 -24.57 6.95
CA ASP A 105 -8.44 -25.46 7.45
C ASP A 105 -7.75 -26.82 7.69
N ALA A 106 -7.33 -27.05 8.93
CA ALA A 106 -6.58 -28.23 9.36
C ALA A 106 -7.52 -29.34 9.84
#